data_AF-A0A660VGC9-F1
#
_entry.id   AF-A0A660VGC9-F1
#
_cell.length_a   1.000
_cell.length_b   1.000
_cell.length_c   1.000
_cell.angle_alpha   90.00
_cell.angle_beta   90.00
_cell.angle_gamma   90.00
#
_symmetry.space_group_name_H-M   'P 1'
#
loop_
_entity.id
_entity.type
_entity.pdbx_description
1 polymer ?
#
loop_
_entity_poly.entity_id
_entity_poly.type
_entity_poly.pdbx_seq_one_letter_code
_entity_poly.pdbx_strand_id
1 'polypeptide(L)'
;FLNAVLVFGLLGAPRLGVVGAAFGTAAAQSLYFALTLLFLRRRLGLRAHHSRAIHLVKPILRVSAPALLNPAVNNTGYLVFTSFVVGLGAVSLAAHRVAISLESLSFMPGSAVGVAAGSLAGQALGAGDTKRACLVTSEAMFVTARLRSVAGLLYAACPQLLARIITNQKVVIDAATPVLRVAALAQPAFGITIVLVETLNGAGATTLAFLCQTFGMWAVRLPLAYLLTPYGLTALWAVMVVHFCLEAILAYCLYRSGVWIKERL
;
A
#
# COMPACT_ATOMS: atom_id res chain seq x y z
N PHE A 1 2.34 -21.19 -2.36
CA PHE A 1 2.50 -22.62 -2.70
C PHE A 1 3.76 -23.21 -2.10
N LEU A 2 4.97 -22.82 -2.54
CA LEU A 2 6.26 -23.30 -1.99
C LEU A 2 6.35 -23.21 -0.46
N ASN A 3 5.92 -22.09 0.13
CA ASN A 3 5.88 -21.93 1.58
C ASN A 3 4.98 -22.98 2.26
N ALA A 4 3.78 -23.23 1.73
CA ALA A 4 2.88 -24.24 2.30
C ALA A 4 3.49 -25.65 2.20
N VAL A 5 4.15 -25.97 1.09
CA VAL A 5 4.81 -27.27 0.88
C VAL A 5 5.93 -27.50 1.90
N LEU A 6 6.83 -26.53 2.09
CA LEU A 6 8.00 -26.68 2.97
C LEU A 6 7.66 -26.47 4.46
N VAL A 7 6.67 -25.65 4.78
CA VAL A 7 6.22 -25.43 6.16
C VAL A 7 5.46 -26.65 6.67
N PHE A 8 4.49 -27.15 5.91
CA PHE A 8 3.60 -28.25 6.34
C PHE A 8 4.08 -29.63 5.90
N GLY A 9 5.17 -29.71 5.12
CA GLY A 9 5.70 -30.96 4.57
C GLY A 9 4.71 -31.65 3.63
N LEU A 10 4.02 -30.88 2.80
CA LEU A 10 3.11 -31.42 1.79
C LEU A 10 3.92 -32.03 0.64
N LEU A 11 3.32 -32.95 -0.13
CA LEU A 11 3.96 -33.59 -1.30
C LEU A 11 5.23 -34.41 -0.97
N GLY A 12 5.36 -34.93 0.25
CA GLY A 12 6.51 -35.73 0.68
C GLY A 12 7.75 -34.92 1.02
N ALA A 13 7.66 -33.58 1.06
CA ALA A 13 8.74 -32.71 1.52
C ALA A 13 8.89 -32.78 3.06
N PRO A 14 10.11 -32.61 3.59
CA PRO A 14 10.33 -32.54 5.04
C PRO A 14 9.58 -31.34 5.64
N ARG A 15 8.98 -31.53 6.83
CA ARG A 15 8.35 -30.46 7.61
C ARG A 15 9.42 -29.55 8.21
N LEU A 16 9.70 -28.43 7.54
CA LEU A 16 10.73 -27.47 7.97
C LEU A 16 10.17 -26.32 8.82
N GLY A 17 8.86 -26.29 9.06
CA GLY A 17 8.23 -25.26 9.90
C GLY A 17 8.58 -23.85 9.43
N VAL A 18 8.99 -22.98 10.36
CA VAL A 18 9.34 -21.58 10.06
C VAL A 18 10.53 -21.47 9.10
N VAL A 19 11.49 -22.39 9.18
CA VAL A 19 12.66 -22.42 8.28
C VAL A 19 12.22 -22.72 6.83
N GLY A 20 11.19 -23.56 6.67
CA GLY A 20 10.57 -23.84 5.37
C GLY A 20 9.96 -22.60 4.71
N ALA A 21 9.43 -21.66 5.50
CA ALA A 21 8.92 -20.40 4.97
C ALA A 21 10.05 -19.50 4.42
N ALA A 22 11.21 -19.49 5.08
CA ALA A 22 12.38 -18.75 4.63
C ALA A 22 12.91 -19.31 3.30
N PHE A 23 13.13 -20.63 3.21
CA PHE A 23 13.60 -21.28 1.98
C PHE A 23 12.59 -21.16 0.85
N GLY A 24 11.29 -21.33 1.12
CA GLY A 24 10.26 -21.19 0.10
C GLY A 24 10.20 -19.79 -0.50
N THR A 25 10.40 -18.76 0.34
CA THR A 25 10.43 -17.36 -0.10
C THR A 25 11.71 -17.06 -0.88
N ALA A 26 12.87 -17.52 -0.40
CA ALA A 26 14.14 -17.35 -1.10
C ALA A 26 14.11 -18.00 -2.49
N ALA A 27 13.64 -19.25 -2.57
CA ALA A 27 13.51 -19.97 -3.84
C ALA A 27 12.57 -19.26 -4.82
N ALA A 28 11.42 -18.78 -4.35
CA ALA A 28 10.48 -18.01 -5.16
C ALA A 28 11.11 -16.71 -5.71
N GLN A 29 11.85 -15.97 -4.88
CA GLN A 29 12.54 -14.76 -5.32
C GLN A 29 13.68 -15.04 -6.30
N SER A 30 14.47 -16.09 -6.06
CA SER A 30 15.53 -16.52 -6.99
C SER A 30 14.96 -16.92 -8.35
N LEU A 31 13.84 -17.65 -8.37
CA LEU A 31 13.16 -18.02 -9.60
C LEU A 31 12.60 -16.78 -10.33
N TYR A 32 11.96 -15.87 -9.60
CA TYR A 32 11.46 -14.61 -10.15
C TYR A 32 12.59 -13.78 -10.78
N PHE A 33 13.72 -13.64 -10.09
CA PHE A 33 14.90 -12.96 -10.60
C PHE A 33 15.44 -13.63 -11.87
N ALA A 34 15.57 -14.95 -11.87
CA ALA A 34 16.08 -15.71 -13.02
C ALA A 34 15.18 -15.57 -14.26
N LEU A 35 13.86 -15.71 -14.08
CA LEU A 35 12.88 -15.56 -15.18
C LEU A 35 12.87 -14.13 -15.73
N THR A 36 12.91 -13.14 -14.85
CA THR A 36 12.96 -11.72 -15.22
C THR A 36 14.24 -11.44 -16.01
N LEU A 37 15.41 -11.85 -15.52
CA LEU A 37 16.69 -11.68 -16.21
C LEU A 37 16.72 -12.39 -17.57
N LEU A 38 16.19 -13.62 -17.66
CA LEU A 38 16.08 -14.36 -18.92
C LEU A 38 15.19 -13.61 -19.92
N PHE A 39 14.04 -13.12 -19.48
CA PHE A 39 13.11 -12.36 -20.31
C PHE A 39 13.76 -11.06 -20.84
N LEU A 40 14.39 -10.29 -19.95
CA LEU A 40 15.11 -9.05 -20.27
C LEU A 40 16.26 -9.30 -21.26
N ARG A 41 17.05 -10.36 -21.08
CA ARG A 41 18.13 -10.73 -22.03
C ARG A 41 17.60 -11.15 -23.40
N ARG A 42 16.52 -11.93 -23.45
CA ARG A 42 15.97 -12.47 -24.71
C ARG A 42 15.16 -11.45 -25.50
N ARG A 43 14.37 -10.60 -24.83
CA ARG A 43 13.41 -9.68 -25.49
C ARG A 43 13.94 -8.26 -25.65
N LEU A 44 14.73 -7.77 -24.70
CA LEU A 44 15.21 -6.38 -24.68
C LEU A 44 16.71 -6.27 -25.01
N GLY A 45 17.38 -7.39 -25.29
CA GLY A 45 18.77 -7.40 -25.72
C GLY A 45 19.73 -6.79 -24.69
N LEU A 46 19.38 -6.85 -23.40
CA LEU A 46 20.19 -6.28 -22.33
C LEU A 46 21.58 -6.90 -22.31
N ARG A 47 22.55 -6.14 -22.80
CA ARG A 47 23.97 -6.41 -22.67
C ARG A 47 24.46 -5.69 -21.41
N ALA A 48 25.17 -6.42 -20.55
CA ALA A 48 25.81 -5.82 -19.39
C ALA A 48 26.85 -4.81 -19.89
N HIS A 49 26.47 -3.53 -19.90
CA HIS A 49 27.39 -2.47 -20.29
C HIS A 49 28.20 -2.08 -19.05
N HIS A 50 29.48 -2.45 -19.03
CA HIS A 50 30.45 -1.96 -18.05
C HIS A 50 30.81 -0.49 -18.36
N SER A 51 29.84 0.42 -18.29
CA SER A 51 30.17 1.84 -18.17
C SER A 51 30.20 2.19 -16.69
N ARG A 52 31.25 2.90 -16.24
CA ARG A 52 31.26 3.53 -14.92
C ARG A 52 30.28 4.71 -14.97
N ALA A 53 28.99 4.42 -14.94
CA ALA A 53 27.93 5.42 -14.90
C ALA A 53 27.82 6.08 -13.51
N ILE A 54 28.97 6.43 -12.92
CA ILE A 54 29.08 7.07 -11.60
C ILE A 54 28.29 8.40 -11.58
N HIS A 55 28.16 9.06 -12.73
CA HIS A 55 27.37 10.27 -12.91
C HIS A 55 25.87 10.05 -12.71
N LEU A 56 25.35 8.82 -12.90
CA LEU A 56 23.96 8.47 -12.63
C LEU A 56 23.69 8.18 -11.15
N VAL A 57 24.73 7.92 -10.34
CA VAL A 57 24.57 7.59 -8.91
C VAL A 57 23.89 8.71 -8.15
N LYS A 58 24.27 9.98 -8.37
CA LYS A 58 23.69 11.12 -7.67
C LYS A 58 22.20 11.35 -8.02
N PRO A 59 21.79 11.37 -9.30
CA PRO A 59 20.37 11.38 -9.67
C PRO A 59 19.59 10.20 -9.10
N ILE A 60 20.13 8.97 -9.21
CA ILE A 60 19.48 7.76 -8.68
C ILE A 60 19.27 7.89 -7.18
N LEU A 61 20.29 8.32 -6.41
CA LEU A 61 20.17 8.51 -4.96
C LEU A 61 19.16 9.61 -4.61
N ARG A 62 19.09 10.70 -5.38
CA ARG A 62 18.13 11.79 -5.15
C ARG A 62 16.68 11.32 -5.29
N VAL A 63 16.39 10.42 -6.22
CA VAL A 63 15.05 9.84 -6.43
C VAL A 63 14.79 8.66 -5.48
N SER A 64 15.81 7.82 -5.27
CA SER A 64 15.68 6.59 -4.47
C SER A 64 15.64 6.87 -2.97
N ALA A 65 16.34 7.90 -2.46
CA ALA A 65 16.37 8.18 -1.03
C ALA A 65 14.97 8.55 -0.48
N PRO A 66 14.19 9.48 -1.08
CA PRO A 66 12.81 9.71 -0.67
C PRO A 66 11.92 8.47 -0.83
N ALA A 67 12.11 7.71 -1.91
CA ALA A 67 11.36 6.49 -2.18
C ALA A 67 11.63 5.38 -1.14
N LEU A 68 12.85 5.29 -0.59
CA LEU A 68 13.22 4.34 0.46
C LEU A 68 12.78 4.82 1.85
N LEU A 69 12.87 6.13 2.11
CA LEU A 69 12.44 6.71 3.38
C LEU A 69 10.93 6.62 3.57
N ASN A 70 10.16 6.69 2.50
CA ASN A 70 8.69 6.69 2.56
C ASN A 70 8.12 5.42 3.24
N PRO A 71 8.43 4.19 2.78
CA PRO A 71 8.01 2.98 3.49
C PRO A 71 8.53 2.90 4.92
N ALA A 72 9.75 3.36 5.19
CA ALA A 72 10.34 3.30 6.53
C ALA A 72 9.58 4.19 7.53
N VAL A 73 9.28 5.43 7.14
CA VAL A 73 8.52 6.40 7.94
C VAL A 73 7.09 5.94 8.15
N ASN A 74 6.45 5.42 7.11
CA ASN A 74 5.09 4.87 7.20
C ASN A 74 5.05 3.63 8.10
N ASN A 75 5.96 2.67 7.93
CA ASN A 75 6.03 1.46 8.77
C ASN A 75 6.27 1.81 10.24
N THR A 76 7.13 2.80 10.52
CA THR A 76 7.32 3.29 11.88
C THR A 76 6.03 3.88 12.44
N GLY A 77 5.32 4.69 11.65
CA GLY A 77 3.99 5.17 12.03
C GLY A 77 3.00 4.03 12.32
N TYR A 78 3.00 2.96 11.51
CA TYR A 78 2.12 1.82 11.72
C TYR A 78 2.45 1.07 13.01
N LEU A 79 3.73 0.97 13.38
CA LEU A 79 4.16 0.39 14.66
C LEU A 79 3.65 1.23 15.83
N VAL A 80 3.76 2.56 15.76
CA VAL A 80 3.23 3.47 16.79
C VAL A 80 1.70 3.37 16.88
N PHE A 81 0.99 3.34 15.74
CA PHE A 81 -0.46 3.14 15.76
C PHE A 81 -0.85 1.79 16.37
N THR A 82 -0.08 0.74 16.06
CA THR A 82 -0.30 -0.61 16.61
C THR A 82 -0.07 -0.63 18.12
N SER A 83 0.88 0.15 18.65
CA SER A 83 1.10 0.20 20.11
C SER A 83 -0.11 0.78 20.86
N PHE A 84 -0.80 1.77 20.29
CA PHE A 84 -2.08 2.25 20.83
C PHE A 84 -3.14 1.13 20.87
N VAL A 85 -3.24 0.35 19.80
CA VAL A 85 -4.16 -0.79 19.72
C VAL A 85 -3.80 -1.88 20.75
N VAL A 86 -2.51 -2.16 20.95
CA VAL A 86 -2.04 -3.13 21.97
C VAL A 86 -2.49 -2.69 23.37
N GLY A 87 -2.47 -1.39 23.67
CA GLY A 87 -2.97 -0.83 24.92
C GLY A 87 -4.46 -1.09 25.19
N LEU A 88 -5.26 -1.38 24.16
CA LEU A 88 -6.68 -1.72 24.27
C LEU A 88 -6.97 -3.20 24.58
N GLY A 89 -5.93 -4.01 24.74
CA GLY A 89 -6.03 -5.42 25.11
C GLY A 89 -6.06 -6.41 23.94
N ALA A 90 -5.94 -7.69 24.28
CA ALA A 90 -5.72 -8.77 23.31
C ALA A 90 -6.86 -8.95 22.30
N VAL A 91 -8.11 -8.78 22.72
CA VAL A 91 -9.29 -8.88 21.83
C VAL A 91 -9.26 -7.76 20.78
N SER A 92 -8.93 -6.53 21.19
CA SER A 92 -8.81 -5.38 20.28
C SER A 92 -7.68 -5.58 19.27
N LEU A 93 -6.53 -6.08 19.72
CA LEU A 93 -5.42 -6.42 18.83
C LEU A 93 -5.80 -7.51 17.81
N ALA A 94 -6.48 -8.56 18.25
CA ALA A 94 -6.96 -9.62 17.37
C ALA A 94 -7.96 -9.09 16.34
N ALA A 95 -8.91 -8.25 16.75
CA ALA A 95 -9.89 -7.62 15.87
C ALA A 95 -9.22 -6.68 14.85
N HIS A 96 -8.23 -5.91 15.28
CA HIS A 96 -7.41 -5.08 14.40
C HIS A 96 -6.65 -5.90 13.34
N ARG A 97 -6.08 -7.06 13.73
CA ARG A 97 -5.43 -7.97 12.78
C ARG A 97 -6.39 -8.55 11.76
N VAL A 98 -7.62 -8.89 12.17
CA VAL A 98 -8.68 -9.33 11.25
C VAL A 98 -8.99 -8.22 10.24
N ALA A 99 -9.19 -6.99 10.72
CA ALA A 99 -9.52 -5.86 9.87
C ALA A 99 -8.40 -5.50 8.89
N ILE A 100 -7.13 -5.46 9.31
CA ILE A 100 -5.97 -5.28 8.41
C ILE A 100 -5.90 -6.41 7.38
N SER A 101 -6.16 -7.66 7.79
CA SER A 101 -6.09 -8.80 6.87
C SER A 101 -7.12 -8.64 5.75
N LEU A 102 -8.34 -8.23 6.08
CA LEU A 102 -9.37 -7.95 5.09
C LEU A 102 -9.00 -6.72 4.23
N GLU A 103 -8.57 -5.62 4.84
CA GLU A 103 -8.09 -4.43 4.14
C GLU A 103 -6.97 -4.74 3.13
N SER A 104 -6.06 -5.65 3.45
CA SER A 104 -4.98 -6.03 2.54
C SER A 104 -5.49 -6.67 1.24
N LEU A 105 -6.60 -7.42 1.29
CA LEU A 105 -7.22 -8.02 0.11
C LEU A 105 -7.76 -6.96 -0.86
N SER A 106 -8.35 -5.88 -0.35
CA SER A 106 -8.78 -4.77 -1.20
C SER A 106 -7.65 -3.81 -1.55
N PHE A 107 -6.61 -3.71 -0.71
CA PHE A 107 -5.37 -2.94 -0.96
C PHE A 107 -4.64 -3.40 -2.22
N MET A 108 -4.37 -4.70 -2.34
CA MET A 108 -3.54 -5.26 -3.41
C MET A 108 -3.97 -4.87 -4.83
N PRO A 109 -5.23 -5.05 -5.26
CA PRO A 109 -5.60 -4.71 -6.63
C PRO A 109 -5.63 -3.19 -6.87
N GLY A 110 -5.98 -2.38 -5.87
CA GLY A 110 -5.90 -0.93 -5.97
C GLY A 110 -4.46 -0.42 -6.11
N SER A 111 -3.53 -1.04 -5.38
CA SER A 111 -2.09 -0.75 -5.50
C SER A 111 -1.57 -1.13 -6.88
N ALA A 112 -1.97 -2.28 -7.42
CA ALA A 112 -1.58 -2.71 -8.76
C ALA A 112 -2.00 -1.69 -9.84
N VAL A 113 -3.24 -1.18 -9.76
CA VAL A 113 -3.72 -0.13 -10.66
C VAL A 113 -2.93 1.17 -10.46
N GLY A 114 -2.67 1.57 -9.21
CA GLY A 114 -1.86 2.75 -8.89
C GLY A 114 -0.47 2.71 -9.49
N VAL A 115 0.27 1.61 -9.31
CA VAL A 115 1.63 1.42 -9.86
C VAL A 115 1.62 1.45 -11.40
N ALA A 116 0.62 0.83 -12.03
CA ALA A 116 0.45 0.88 -13.48
C ALA A 116 0.18 2.31 -13.97
N ALA A 117 -0.70 3.03 -13.28
CA ALA A 117 -1.04 4.42 -13.60
C ALA A 117 0.17 5.34 -13.46
N GLY A 118 0.94 5.22 -12.37
CA GLY A 118 2.14 6.00 -12.16
C GLY A 118 3.22 5.74 -13.22
N SER A 119 3.40 4.48 -13.60
CA SER A 119 4.33 4.12 -14.69
C SER A 119 3.92 4.73 -16.03
N LEU A 120 2.64 4.62 -16.40
CA LEU A 120 2.11 5.17 -17.64
C LEU A 120 2.10 6.71 -17.65
N ALA A 121 1.80 7.34 -16.51
CA ALA A 121 1.86 8.79 -16.36
C ALA A 121 3.30 9.30 -16.48
N GLY A 122 4.27 8.64 -15.84
CA GLY A 122 5.69 8.94 -15.97
C GLY A 122 6.19 8.80 -17.41
N GLN A 123 5.80 7.73 -18.11
CA GLN A 123 6.11 7.55 -19.53
C GLN A 123 5.50 8.65 -20.41
N ALA A 124 4.23 9.01 -20.18
CA ALA A 124 3.56 10.07 -20.92
C ALA A 124 4.21 11.44 -20.69
N LEU A 125 4.59 11.75 -19.45
CA LEU A 125 5.34 12.97 -19.12
C LEU A 125 6.72 13.00 -19.80
N GLY A 126 7.44 11.87 -19.79
CA GLY A 126 8.72 11.72 -20.50
C GLY A 126 8.60 11.92 -22.01
N ALA A 127 7.45 11.59 -22.60
CA ALA A 127 7.12 11.85 -24.00
C ALA A 127 6.58 13.29 -24.25
N GLY A 128 6.46 14.13 -23.21
CA GLY A 128 5.88 15.47 -23.30
C GLY A 128 4.35 15.52 -23.40
N ASP A 129 3.67 14.38 -23.29
CA ASP A 129 2.21 14.26 -23.40
C ASP A 129 1.54 14.37 -22.02
N THR A 130 1.45 15.61 -21.53
CA THR A 130 0.82 15.91 -20.23
C THR A 130 -0.67 15.57 -20.21
N LYS A 131 -1.36 15.67 -21.35
CA LYS A 131 -2.78 15.33 -21.46
C LYS A 131 -3.00 13.85 -21.19
N ARG A 132 -2.19 12.98 -21.79
CA ARG A 132 -2.26 11.55 -21.56
C ARG A 132 -1.90 11.18 -20.11
N ALA A 133 -0.91 11.84 -19.51
CA ALA A 133 -0.57 11.62 -18.11
C ALA A 133 -1.77 11.90 -17.18
N CYS A 134 -2.46 13.03 -17.37
CA CYS A 134 -3.66 13.38 -16.60
C CYS A 134 -4.82 12.40 -16.88
N LEU A 135 -5.04 12.02 -18.14
CA LEU A 135 -6.11 11.10 -18.52
C LEU A 135 -5.94 9.75 -17.82
N VAL A 136 -4.77 9.12 -17.95
CA VAL A 136 -4.49 7.81 -17.33
C VAL A 136 -4.65 7.87 -15.82
N THR A 137 -4.16 8.95 -15.19
CA THR A 137 -4.30 9.15 -13.74
C THR A 137 -5.77 9.23 -13.33
N SER A 138 -6.58 10.03 -14.03
CA SER A 138 -7.99 10.21 -13.71
C SER A 138 -8.83 8.94 -13.90
N GLU A 139 -8.58 8.18 -14.97
CA GLU A 139 -9.23 6.89 -15.22
C GLU A 139 -8.84 5.87 -14.15
N ALA A 140 -7.56 5.79 -13.81
CA ALA A 140 -7.07 4.91 -12.76
C ALA A 140 -7.65 5.26 -11.38
N MET A 141 -7.77 6.55 -11.05
CA MET A 141 -8.43 7.02 -9.83
C MET A 141 -9.86 6.52 -9.77
N PHE A 142 -10.61 6.66 -10.86
CA PHE A 142 -12.00 6.28 -10.93
C PHE A 142 -12.20 4.77 -10.82
N VAL A 143 -11.40 3.98 -11.55
CA VAL A 143 -11.40 2.51 -11.47
C VAL A 143 -11.07 2.05 -10.05
N THR A 144 -10.02 2.62 -9.44
CA THR A 144 -9.58 2.23 -8.10
C THR A 144 -10.58 2.64 -7.04
N ALA A 145 -11.12 3.86 -7.11
CA ALA A 145 -12.16 4.32 -6.19
C ALA A 145 -13.41 3.43 -6.26
N ARG A 146 -13.84 3.02 -7.46
CA ARG A 146 -14.96 2.07 -7.64
C ARG A 146 -14.64 0.71 -7.03
N LEU A 147 -13.48 0.14 -7.36
CA LEU A 147 -13.07 -1.16 -6.85
C LEU A 147 -13.04 -1.18 -5.32
N ARG A 148 -12.45 -0.14 -4.72
CA ARG A 148 -12.41 0.00 -3.26
C ARG A 148 -13.79 0.28 -2.66
N SER A 149 -14.62 1.06 -3.34
CA SER A 149 -16.00 1.30 -2.89
C SER A 149 -16.81 0.00 -2.84
N VAL A 150 -16.64 -0.90 -3.81
CA VAL A 150 -17.26 -2.24 -3.79
C VAL A 150 -16.77 -3.02 -2.57
N ALA A 151 -15.46 -3.01 -2.28
CA ALA A 151 -14.94 -3.64 -1.06
C ALA A 151 -15.52 -3.00 0.21
N GLY A 152 -15.62 -1.67 0.26
CA GLY A 152 -16.24 -0.94 1.36
C GLY A 152 -17.72 -1.30 1.55
N LEU A 153 -18.49 -1.44 0.47
CA LEU A 153 -19.87 -1.91 0.53
C LEU A 153 -19.96 -3.32 1.13
N LEU A 154 -19.05 -4.23 0.76
CA LEU A 154 -18.98 -5.56 1.38
C LEU A 154 -18.66 -5.48 2.88
N TYR A 155 -17.77 -4.57 3.28
CA TYR A 155 -17.42 -4.36 4.70
C TYR A 155 -18.59 -3.80 5.50
N ALA A 156 -19.40 -2.93 4.89
CA ALA A 156 -20.59 -2.37 5.52
C ALA A 156 -21.75 -3.38 5.61
N ALA A 157 -22.01 -4.12 4.53
CA ALA A 157 -23.15 -5.03 4.40
C ALA A 157 -22.94 -6.34 5.17
N CYS A 158 -21.76 -6.96 5.06
CA CYS A 158 -21.50 -8.31 5.57
C CYS A 158 -20.23 -8.41 6.47
N PRO A 159 -20.01 -7.51 7.44
CA PRO A 159 -18.77 -7.46 8.23
C PRO A 159 -18.49 -8.76 9.00
N GLN A 160 -19.52 -9.37 9.61
CA GLN A 160 -19.36 -10.61 10.37
C GLN A 160 -18.97 -11.80 9.50
N LEU A 161 -19.56 -11.90 8.29
CA LEU A 161 -19.23 -12.96 7.34
C LEU A 161 -17.77 -12.84 6.91
N LEU A 162 -17.31 -11.62 6.62
CA LEU A 162 -15.92 -11.36 6.25
C LEU A 162 -14.96 -11.65 7.42
N ALA A 163 -15.30 -11.24 8.64
CA ALA A 163 -14.49 -11.55 9.82
C ALA A 163 -14.37 -13.06 10.06
N ARG A 164 -15.43 -13.84 9.77
CA ARG A 164 -15.43 -15.31 9.85
C ARG A 164 -14.48 -16.00 8.86
N ILE A 165 -14.14 -15.34 7.75
CA ILE A 165 -13.12 -15.87 6.82
C ILE A 165 -11.75 -15.91 7.51
N ILE A 166 -11.50 -15.00 8.44
CA ILE A 166 -10.20 -14.86 9.11
C ILE A 166 -10.15 -15.62 10.46
N THR A 167 -11.24 -15.62 11.23
CA THR A 167 -11.27 -16.23 12.56
C THR A 167 -12.63 -16.81 12.93
N ASN A 168 -12.64 -17.89 13.71
CA ASN A 168 -13.86 -18.50 14.26
C ASN A 168 -14.20 -18.00 15.67
N GLN A 169 -13.37 -17.14 16.28
CA GLN A 169 -13.61 -16.65 17.64
C GLN A 169 -14.68 -15.56 17.66
N LYS A 170 -15.85 -15.87 18.23
CA LYS A 170 -17.00 -14.94 18.29
C LYS A 170 -16.65 -13.59 18.88
N VAL A 171 -15.92 -13.55 20.00
CA VAL A 171 -15.52 -12.30 20.67
C VAL A 171 -14.69 -11.38 19.77
N VAL A 172 -13.83 -11.95 18.91
CA VAL A 172 -13.00 -11.19 17.96
C VAL A 172 -13.84 -10.71 16.79
N ILE A 173 -14.75 -11.54 16.28
CA ILE A 173 -15.69 -11.17 15.21
C ILE A 173 -16.57 -10.00 15.64
N ASP A 174 -17.12 -10.05 16.85
CA ASP A 174 -17.98 -9.00 17.38
C ASP A 174 -17.21 -7.68 17.54
N ALA A 175 -15.96 -7.72 17.99
CA ALA A 175 -15.08 -6.56 18.09
C ALA A 175 -14.63 -6.00 16.72
N ALA A 176 -14.42 -6.87 15.71
CA ALA A 176 -14.02 -6.45 14.36
C ALA A 176 -15.18 -5.89 13.53
N THR A 177 -16.42 -6.26 13.86
CA THR A 177 -17.61 -5.85 13.10
C THR A 177 -17.80 -4.33 12.99
N PRO A 178 -17.82 -3.54 14.09
CA PRO A 178 -17.93 -2.08 13.99
C PRO A 178 -16.71 -1.45 13.32
N VAL A 179 -15.52 -2.04 13.52
CA VAL A 179 -14.27 -1.62 12.88
C VAL A 179 -14.38 -1.70 11.35
N LEU A 180 -14.86 -2.82 10.82
CA LEU A 180 -15.04 -3.01 9.37
C LEU A 180 -16.05 -2.03 8.77
N ARG A 181 -17.15 -1.74 9.49
CA ARG A 181 -18.14 -0.75 9.05
C ARG A 181 -17.55 0.66 8.96
N VAL A 182 -16.71 1.04 9.92
CA VAL A 182 -16.01 2.33 9.86
C VAL A 182 -14.96 2.33 8.74
N ALA A 183 -14.21 1.24 8.59
CA ALA A 183 -13.22 1.10 7.51
C ALA A 183 -13.85 1.20 6.11
N ALA A 184 -15.11 0.81 5.95
CA ALA A 184 -15.86 0.96 4.71
C ALA A 184 -15.89 2.40 4.20
N LEU A 185 -16.03 3.38 5.11
CA LEU A 185 -16.11 4.80 4.78
C LEU A 185 -14.77 5.34 4.26
N ALA A 186 -13.65 4.77 4.70
CA ALA A 186 -12.32 5.16 4.25
C ALA A 186 -11.96 4.60 2.86
N GLN A 187 -12.61 3.52 2.41
CA GLN A 187 -12.20 2.79 1.20
C GLN A 187 -12.14 3.66 -0.07
N PRO A 188 -13.13 4.50 -0.40
CA PRO A 188 -13.09 5.30 -1.62
C PRO A 188 -11.94 6.32 -1.60
N ALA A 189 -11.77 7.02 -0.48
CA ALA A 189 -10.70 8.01 -0.29
C ALA A 189 -9.33 7.35 -0.40
N PHE A 190 -9.15 6.19 0.23
CA PHE A 190 -7.90 5.43 0.15
C PHE A 190 -7.57 5.04 -1.30
N GLY A 191 -8.58 4.71 -2.11
CA GLY A 191 -8.41 4.36 -3.52
C GLY A 191 -8.03 5.53 -4.41
N ILE A 192 -8.42 6.74 -4.05
CA ILE A 192 -7.98 7.97 -4.71
C ILE A 192 -6.52 8.26 -4.34
N THR A 193 -6.22 8.24 -3.04
CA THR A 193 -4.87 8.53 -2.52
C THR A 193 -3.82 7.63 -3.14
N ILE A 194 -4.07 6.32 -3.21
CA ILE A 194 -3.09 5.36 -3.71
C ILE A 194 -2.69 5.66 -5.17
N VAL A 195 -3.65 5.99 -6.04
CA VAL A 195 -3.36 6.30 -7.44
C VAL A 195 -2.61 7.62 -7.58
N LEU A 196 -3.04 8.65 -6.85
CA LEU A 196 -2.42 9.97 -6.91
C LEU A 196 -0.98 9.93 -6.40
N VAL A 197 -0.74 9.27 -5.28
CA VAL A 197 0.60 9.10 -4.70
C VAL A 197 1.52 8.32 -5.66
N GLU A 198 1.05 7.21 -6.24
CA GLU A 198 1.83 6.45 -7.21
C GLU A 198 2.08 7.24 -8.50
N THR A 199 1.15 8.11 -8.89
CA THR A 199 1.34 9.03 -10.02
C THR A 199 2.41 10.07 -9.73
N LEU A 200 2.41 10.67 -8.53
CA LEU A 200 3.46 11.60 -8.10
C LEU A 200 4.83 10.93 -8.10
N ASN A 201 4.92 9.69 -7.59
CA ASN A 201 6.14 8.90 -7.63
C ASN A 201 6.60 8.62 -9.07
N GLY A 202 5.68 8.16 -9.93
CA GLY A 202 5.97 7.86 -11.33
C GLY A 202 6.37 9.09 -12.16
N ALA A 203 5.90 10.27 -11.78
CA ALA A 203 6.27 11.55 -12.38
C ALA A 203 7.65 12.08 -11.92
N GLY A 204 8.28 11.46 -10.92
CA GLY A 204 9.53 11.93 -10.31
C GLY A 204 9.34 12.93 -9.16
N ALA A 205 8.09 13.31 -8.85
CA ALA A 205 7.72 14.16 -7.73
C ALA A 205 7.67 13.39 -6.39
N THR A 206 8.67 12.56 -6.14
CA THR A 206 8.73 11.62 -5.01
C THR A 206 8.76 12.33 -3.65
N THR A 207 9.31 13.54 -3.60
CA THR A 207 9.32 14.37 -2.38
C THR A 207 7.91 14.82 -1.99
N LEU A 208 7.08 15.22 -2.97
CA LEU A 208 5.69 15.59 -2.72
C LEU A 208 4.88 14.39 -2.25
N ALA A 209 5.06 13.23 -2.89
CA ALA A 209 4.43 11.97 -2.47
C ALA A 209 4.83 11.58 -1.03
N PHE A 210 6.11 11.75 -0.69
CA PHE A 210 6.63 11.51 0.66
C PHE A 210 6.04 12.45 1.70
N LEU A 211 6.03 13.75 1.43
CA LEU A 211 5.49 14.74 2.36
C LEU A 211 3.99 14.55 2.58
N CYS A 212 3.23 14.24 1.52
CA CYS A 212 1.79 13.98 1.62
C CYS A 212 1.49 12.80 2.57
N GLN A 213 2.15 11.66 2.35
CA GLN A 213 1.96 10.46 3.19
C GLN A 213 2.47 10.66 4.62
N THR A 214 3.64 11.27 4.76
CA THR A 214 4.25 11.51 6.08
C THR A 214 3.37 12.46 6.91
N PHE A 215 2.86 13.53 6.30
CA PHE A 215 1.94 14.45 6.96
C PHE A 215 0.66 13.74 7.39
N GLY A 216 0.03 12.97 6.50
CA GLY A 216 -1.16 12.19 6.84
C GLY A 216 -0.90 11.27 8.04
N MET A 217 0.17 10.48 7.99
CA MET A 217 0.46 9.51 9.04
C MET A 217 0.83 10.17 10.37
N TRP A 218 1.77 11.11 10.35
CA TRP A 218 2.38 11.64 11.57
C TRP A 218 1.70 12.88 12.13
N ALA A 219 1.19 13.78 11.29
CA ALA A 219 0.56 15.02 11.74
C ALA A 219 -0.95 14.86 11.93
N VAL A 220 -1.59 13.89 11.27
CA VAL A 220 -3.04 13.67 11.38
C VAL A 220 -3.34 12.39 12.14
N ARG A 221 -2.90 11.24 11.62
CA ARG A 221 -3.33 9.94 12.15
C ARG A 221 -2.84 9.69 13.57
N LEU A 222 -1.55 9.87 13.86
CA LEU A 222 -1.01 9.57 15.19
C LEU A 222 -1.55 10.50 16.30
N PRO A 223 -1.64 11.83 16.12
CA PRO A 223 -2.20 12.70 17.15
C PRO A 223 -3.68 12.42 17.41
N LEU A 224 -4.48 12.22 16.35
CA LEU A 224 -5.88 11.86 16.51
C LEU A 224 -6.05 10.46 17.15
N ALA A 225 -5.19 9.50 16.80
CA ALA A 225 -5.19 8.19 17.44
C ALA A 225 -4.88 8.30 18.94
N TYR A 226 -3.87 9.08 19.33
CA TYR A 226 -3.55 9.32 20.73
C TYR A 226 -4.76 9.89 21.50
N LEU A 227 -5.41 10.92 20.93
CA LEU A 227 -6.60 11.54 21.54
C LEU A 227 -7.80 10.60 21.61
N LEU A 228 -7.99 9.75 20.60
CA LEU A 228 -9.16 8.87 20.50
C LEU A 228 -8.94 7.46 21.07
N THR A 229 -7.73 7.13 21.51
CA THR A 229 -7.41 5.82 22.14
C THR A 229 -8.35 5.48 23.30
N PRO A 230 -8.71 6.40 24.22
CA PRO A 230 -9.63 6.08 25.33
C PRO A 230 -11.03 5.62 24.90
N TYR A 231 -11.45 5.94 23.68
CA TYR A 231 -12.77 5.57 23.14
C TYR A 231 -12.78 4.22 22.43
N GLY A 232 -11.66 3.47 22.48
CA GLY A 232 -11.57 2.10 22.01
C GLY A 232 -11.25 1.94 20.52
N LEU A 233 -11.27 0.69 20.06
CA LEU A 233 -10.73 0.31 18.77
C LEU A 233 -11.47 0.95 17.59
N THR A 234 -12.80 1.03 17.67
CA THR A 234 -13.63 1.63 16.62
C THR A 234 -13.28 3.10 16.41
N ALA A 235 -13.00 3.85 17.48
CA ALA A 235 -12.59 5.24 17.40
C ALA A 235 -11.21 5.39 16.74
N LEU A 236 -10.25 4.50 17.07
CA LEU A 236 -8.95 4.45 16.38
C LEU A 236 -9.08 4.19 14.88
N TRP A 237 -10.05 3.37 14.45
CA TRP A 237 -10.32 3.15 13.03
C TRP A 237 -11.09 4.31 12.39
N ALA A 238 -11.89 5.06 13.14
CA ALA A 238 -12.51 6.29 12.64
C ALA A 238 -11.46 7.36 12.30
N VAL A 239 -10.34 7.39 13.03
CA VAL A 239 -9.18 8.22 12.67
C VAL A 239 -8.66 7.92 11.26
N MET A 240 -8.69 6.65 10.82
CA MET A 240 -8.26 6.30 9.46
C MET A 240 -9.15 6.93 8.39
N VAL A 241 -10.45 7.11 8.66
CA VAL A 241 -11.36 7.80 7.74
C VAL A 241 -10.92 9.24 7.56
N VAL A 242 -10.70 9.96 8.68
CA VAL A 242 -10.24 11.36 8.64
C VAL A 242 -8.88 11.48 7.96
N HIS A 243 -7.95 10.61 8.33
CA HIS A 243 -6.62 10.52 7.73
C HIS A 243 -6.68 10.38 6.21
N PHE A 244 -7.34 9.34 5.70
CA PHE A 244 -7.38 9.09 4.26
C PHE A 244 -8.19 10.11 3.49
N CYS A 245 -9.25 10.69 4.07
CA CYS A 245 -9.98 11.79 3.44
C CYS A 245 -9.09 13.04 3.30
N LEU A 246 -8.37 13.43 4.35
CA LEU A 246 -7.46 14.57 4.29
C LEU A 246 -6.30 14.31 3.33
N GLU A 247 -5.73 13.10 3.37
CA GLU A 247 -4.65 12.72 2.46
C GLU A 247 -5.11 12.69 1.00
N ALA A 248 -6.33 12.21 0.72
CA ALA A 248 -6.92 12.24 -0.62
C ALA A 248 -7.11 13.68 -1.12
N ILE A 249 -7.59 14.58 -0.26
CA ILE A 249 -7.75 16.00 -0.58
C ILE A 249 -6.38 16.63 -0.88
N LEU A 250 -5.37 16.40 -0.03
CA LEU A 250 -4.03 16.94 -0.22
C LEU A 250 -3.39 16.41 -1.51
N ALA A 251 -3.45 15.10 -1.75
CA ALA A 251 -2.94 14.47 -2.96
C ALA A 251 -3.65 15.02 -4.21
N TYR A 252 -4.97 15.24 -4.13
CA TYR A 252 -5.75 15.80 -5.24
C TYR A 252 -5.41 17.28 -5.50
N CYS A 253 -5.21 18.08 -4.46
CA CYS A 253 -4.73 19.46 -4.57
C CYS A 253 -3.35 19.53 -5.23
N LEU A 254 -2.42 18.66 -4.81
CA LEU A 254 -1.09 18.55 -5.42
C LEU A 254 -1.19 18.15 -6.89
N TYR A 255 -2.01 17.16 -7.22
CA TYR A 255 -2.30 16.76 -8.59
C TYR A 255 -2.88 17.91 -9.43
N ARG A 256 -3.86 18.64 -8.92
CA ARG A 256 -4.51 19.77 -9.62
C ARG A 256 -3.59 20.97 -9.79
N SER A 257 -2.69 21.21 -8.86
CA SER A 257 -1.71 22.32 -8.94
C SER A 257 -0.73 22.18 -10.10
N GLY A 258 -0.57 20.97 -10.65
CA GLY A 258 0.37 20.67 -11.72
C GLY A 258 1.84 20.79 -11.33
N VAL A 259 2.17 20.97 -10.04
CA VAL A 259 3.56 21.07 -9.55
C VAL A 259 4.33 19.79 -9.91
N TRP A 260 3.67 18.63 -9.86
CA TRP A 260 4.22 17.33 -10.25
C TRP A 260 4.61 17.22 -11.73
N ILE A 261 4.12 18.10 -12.60
CA ILE A 261 4.49 18.16 -14.03
C ILE A 261 5.78 18.99 -14.22
N LYS A 262 6.03 19.95 -13.31
CA LYS A 262 7.14 20.91 -13.39
C LYS A 262 8.43 20.40 -12.77
N GLU A 263 8.37 19.46 -11.83
CA GLU A 263 9.54 18.75 -11.31
C GLU A 263 10.12 17.79 -12.38
N ARG A 264 10.68 18.35 -13.45
CA ARG A 264 11.52 17.59 -14.40
C ARG A 264 12.91 17.43 -13.80
N LEU A 265 13.37 16.18 -13.71
CA LEU A 265 14.77 15.82 -13.49
C LEU A 265 15.65 16.33 -14.63
#